data_AF-A0A3D9LKT3-F1
#
_entry.id   AF-A0A3D9LKT3-F1
#
_cell.length_a   1.000
_cell.length_b   1.000
_cell.length_c   1.000
_cell.angle_alpha   90.00
_cell.angle_beta   90.00
_cell.angle_gamma   90.00
#
_symmetry.space_group_name_H-M   'P 1'
#
loop_
_entity.id
_entity.type
_entity.pdbx_description
1 polymer ?
#
loop_
_entity_poly.entity_id
_entity_poly.type
_entity_poly.pdbx_seq_one_letter_code
_entity_poly.pdbx_strand_id
1 'polypeptide(L)'
;MKKTKTKVEKTKYTHKDEWHQIPSSKKKLVLLVLMYFNEAGNREDAIKLIRNRWVRKIYPLPRPNHNNYNSKKAIRSQYWRKLNSIIDEYIIEVV
;
A
#
# COMPACT_ATOMS: atom_id res chain seq x y z
N MET A 1 -33.00 -17.67 -5.81
CA MET A 1 -32.31 -16.49 -6.37
C MET A 1 -30.87 -16.85 -6.69
N LYS A 2 -30.50 -16.97 -7.97
CA LYS A 2 -29.10 -17.15 -8.39
C LYS A 2 -28.39 -15.81 -8.21
N LYS A 3 -27.45 -15.71 -7.27
CA LYS A 3 -26.54 -14.56 -7.17
C LYS A 3 -25.63 -14.60 -8.39
N THR A 4 -25.97 -13.83 -9.42
CA THR A 4 -25.05 -13.50 -10.51
C THR A 4 -23.83 -12.85 -9.87
N LYS A 5 -22.72 -13.59 -9.78
CA LYS A 5 -21.41 -13.01 -9.49
C LYS A 5 -21.08 -12.13 -10.69
N THR A 6 -21.41 -10.84 -10.60
CA THR A 6 -20.87 -9.83 -11.49
C THR A 6 -19.35 -9.98 -11.39
N LYS A 7 -18.73 -10.45 -12.47
CA LYS A 7 -17.28 -10.56 -12.56
C LYS A 7 -16.80 -9.11 -12.63
N VAL A 8 -16.57 -8.50 -11.47
CA VAL A 8 -15.97 -7.18 -11.39
C VAL A 8 -14.66 -7.29 -12.16
N GLU A 9 -14.56 -6.60 -13.29
CA GLU A 9 -13.29 -6.48 -14.01
C GLU A 9 -12.28 -5.94 -12.99
N LYS A 10 -11.34 -6.80 -12.58
CA LYS A 10 -10.28 -6.37 -11.69
C LYS A 10 -9.39 -5.46 -12.49
N THR A 11 -9.45 -4.18 -12.17
CA THR A 11 -8.44 -3.21 -12.56
C THR A 11 -7.07 -3.78 -12.26
N LYS A 12 -6.20 -3.79 -13.28
CA LYS A 12 -4.81 -4.22 -13.13
C LYS A 12 -3.94 -3.00 -12.86
N TYR A 13 -2.94 -3.19 -12.00
CA TYR A 13 -1.98 -2.15 -11.67
C TYR A 13 -0.57 -2.60 -12.04
N THR A 14 0.21 -1.68 -12.60
CA THR A 14 1.63 -1.87 -12.92
C THR A 14 2.45 -0.67 -12.44
N HIS A 15 3.77 -0.75 -12.60
CA HIS A 15 4.65 0.38 -12.34
C HIS A 15 4.87 1.24 -13.59
N LYS A 16 5.00 2.57 -13.39
CA LYS A 16 5.12 3.58 -14.46
C LYS A 16 6.43 3.47 -15.25
N ASP A 17 7.54 3.28 -14.55
CA ASP A 17 8.88 3.34 -15.13
C ASP A 17 9.39 1.94 -15.49
N GLU A 18 10.42 1.87 -16.33
CA GLU A 18 11.14 0.62 -16.53
C GLU A 18 11.77 0.14 -15.20
N TRP A 19 11.70 -1.17 -14.94
CA TRP A 19 12.13 -1.74 -13.66
C TRP A 19 13.59 -1.41 -13.28
N HIS A 20 14.46 -1.24 -14.27
CA HIS A 20 15.88 -0.91 -14.07
C HIS A 20 16.09 0.55 -13.65
N GLN A 21 15.17 1.45 -13.98
CA GLN A 21 15.23 2.88 -13.66
C GLN A 21 14.72 3.17 -12.23
N ILE A 22 13.93 2.27 -11.64
CA ILE A 22 13.47 2.42 -10.25
C ILE A 22 14.67 2.30 -9.30
N PRO A 23 14.91 3.28 -8.41
CA PRO A 23 15.99 3.18 -7.42
C PRO A 23 15.87 1.91 -6.58
N SER A 24 16.99 1.22 -6.37
CA SER A 24 17.02 -0.06 -5.62
C SER A 24 16.34 0.04 -4.24
N SER A 25 16.53 1.17 -3.56
CA SER A 25 15.91 1.47 -2.25
C SER A 25 14.37 1.56 -2.27
N LYS A 26 13.76 1.77 -3.45
CA LYS A 26 12.31 1.88 -3.65
C LYS A 26 11.68 0.61 -4.22
N LYS A 27 12.44 -0.23 -4.95
CA LYS A 27 11.93 -1.45 -5.62
C LYS A 27 11.09 -2.34 -4.72
N LYS A 28 11.56 -2.61 -3.50
CA LYS A 28 10.81 -3.43 -2.52
C LYS A 28 9.45 -2.82 -2.15
N LEU A 29 9.39 -1.51 -2.00
CA LEU A 29 8.15 -0.82 -1.65
C LEU A 29 7.20 -0.78 -2.85
N VAL A 30 7.72 -0.59 -4.07
CA VAL A 30 6.91 -0.65 -5.30
C VAL A 30 6.25 -2.03 -5.44
N LEU A 31 7.00 -3.12 -5.26
CA LEU A 31 6.42 -4.48 -5.32
C LEU A 31 5.38 -4.72 -4.23
N LEU A 32 5.65 -4.28 -3.00
CA LEU A 32 4.72 -4.40 -1.90
C LEU A 32 3.40 -3.68 -2.22
N VAL A 33 3.48 -2.44 -2.71
CA VAL A 33 2.31 -1.65 -3.07
C VAL A 33 1.56 -2.31 -4.22
N LEU A 34 2.24 -2.71 -5.30
CA LEU A 34 1.64 -3.40 -6.45
C LEU A 34 0.89 -4.66 -6.05
N MET A 35 1.44 -5.46 -5.13
CA MET A 35 0.79 -6.67 -4.63
C MET A 35 -0.59 -6.35 -4.04
N TYR A 36 -0.68 -5.33 -3.18
CA TYR A 36 -1.95 -4.94 -2.57
C TYR A 36 -2.93 -4.27 -3.55
N PHE A 37 -2.41 -3.50 -4.51
CA PHE A 37 -3.22 -2.90 -5.57
C PHE A 37 -3.85 -3.97 -6.48
N ASN A 38 -3.08 -4.96 -6.90
CA ASN A 38 -3.59 -6.08 -7.69
C ASN A 38 -4.49 -7.04 -6.88
N GLU A 39 -4.26 -7.17 -5.57
CA GLU A 39 -5.16 -7.92 -4.69
C GLU A 39 -6.54 -7.25 -4.63
N ALA A 40 -6.56 -5.95 -4.32
CA ALA A 40 -7.78 -5.17 -4.13
C ALA A 40 -8.53 -4.89 -5.44
N GLY A 41 -7.80 -4.68 -6.54
CA GLY A 41 -8.38 -4.28 -7.83
C GLY A 41 -8.98 -2.87 -7.82
N ASN A 42 -8.71 -2.07 -6.79
CA ASN A 42 -8.99 -0.64 -6.77
C ASN A 42 -8.09 0.07 -5.75
N ARG A 43 -7.85 1.37 -5.96
CA ARG A 43 -6.96 2.19 -5.13
C ARG A 43 -7.41 2.32 -3.68
N GLU A 44 -8.69 2.53 -3.44
CA GLU A 44 -9.20 2.81 -2.09
C GLU A 44 -9.05 1.60 -1.16
N ASP A 45 -9.42 0.42 -1.65
CA ASP A 45 -9.29 -0.82 -0.89
C ASP A 45 -7.83 -1.25 -0.76
N ALA A 46 -6.99 -1.04 -1.78
CA ALA A 46 -5.56 -1.28 -1.68
C ALA A 46 -4.93 -0.46 -0.53
N ILE A 47 -5.27 0.83 -0.43
CA ILE A 47 -4.83 1.71 0.65
C ILE A 47 -5.29 1.17 2.01
N LYS A 48 -6.54 0.72 2.13
CA LYS A 48 -7.07 0.11 3.35
C LYS A 48 -6.29 -1.17 3.70
N LEU A 49 -6.02 -2.04 2.73
CA LEU A 49 -5.26 -3.28 2.91
C LEU A 49 -3.84 -3.00 3.39
N ILE A 50 -3.11 -2.10 2.74
CA ILE A 50 -1.74 -1.73 3.14
C ILE A 50 -1.74 -1.19 4.57
N ARG A 51 -2.66 -0.27 4.89
CA ARG A 51 -2.73 0.34 6.23
C ARG A 51 -3.04 -0.71 7.31
N ASN A 52 -3.99 -1.61 7.04
CA ASN A 52 -4.52 -2.54 8.03
C ASN A 52 -3.68 -3.81 8.18
N ARG A 53 -3.17 -4.35 7.07
CA ARG A 53 -2.44 -5.63 7.06
C ARG A 53 -0.94 -5.45 7.18
N TRP A 54 -0.39 -4.33 6.68
CA TRP A 54 1.05 -4.11 6.70
C TRP A 54 1.45 -3.08 7.76
N VAL A 55 1.04 -1.82 7.60
CA VAL A 55 1.54 -0.71 8.44
C VAL A 55 1.20 -0.93 9.92
N ARG A 56 -0.01 -1.41 10.23
CA ARG A 56 -0.41 -1.76 11.60
C ARG A 56 0.40 -2.91 12.19
N LYS A 57 0.82 -3.87 11.37
CA LYS A 57 1.58 -5.05 11.83
C LYS A 57 3.07 -4.76 12.00
N ILE A 58 3.68 -4.03 11.06
CA ILE A 58 5.11 -3.70 11.10
C ILE A 58 5.41 -2.59 12.11
N TYR A 59 4.50 -1.62 12.26
CA TYR A 59 4.63 -0.53 13.23
C TYR A 59 3.43 -0.54 14.20
N PRO A 60 3.34 -1.54 15.10
CA PRO A 60 2.31 -1.57 16.11
C PRO A 60 2.47 -0.35 17.03
N LEU A 61 1.35 0.27 17.38
CA LEU A 61 1.36 1.36 18.35
C LEU A 61 1.16 0.77 19.75
N PRO A 62 1.98 1.17 20.74
CA PRO A 62 1.72 0.80 22.11
C PRO A 62 0.46 1.52 22.62
N ARG A 63 0.09 1.27 23.87
CA ARG A 63 -1.01 2.02 24.52
C ARG A 63 -0.69 3.53 24.53
N PRO A 64 -1.70 4.42 24.45
CA PRO A 64 -1.49 5.87 24.37
C PRO A 64 -0.65 6.47 25.51
N ASN A 65 -0.68 5.86 26.70
CA ASN A 65 0.06 6.28 27.88
C ASN A 65 1.51 5.77 27.94
N HIS A 66 1.94 4.96 26.98
CA HIS A 66 3.30 4.42 26.95
C HIS A 66 4.30 5.50 26.52
N ASN A 67 5.45 5.62 27.19
CA ASN A 67 6.46 6.66 26.94
C ASN A 67 6.85 6.79 25.45
N ASN A 68 7.02 5.65 24.76
CA ASN A 68 7.37 5.60 23.33
C ASN A 68 6.20 5.77 22.33
N TYR A 69 4.97 6.04 22.79
CA TYR A 69 3.79 6.11 21.92
C TYR A 69 3.93 7.16 20.81
N ASN A 70 4.30 8.38 21.17
CA ASN A 70 4.44 9.48 20.21
C ASN A 70 5.53 9.21 19.17
N SER A 71 6.67 8.66 19.60
CA SER A 71 7.77 8.29 18.69
C SER A 71 7.35 7.19 17.71
N LYS A 72 6.67 6.13 18.18
CA LYS A 72 6.16 5.07 17.30
C LYS A 72 5.07 5.56 16.36
N LYS A 73 4.20 6.46 16.83
CA LYS A 73 3.18 7.14 16.01
C LYS A 73 3.81 8.00 14.90
N ALA A 74 4.88 8.72 15.21
CA ALA A 74 5.63 9.52 14.24
C ALA A 74 6.28 8.63 13.16
N ILE A 75 7.01 7.58 13.56
CA ILE A 75 7.64 6.62 12.62
C ILE A 75 6.59 6.01 11.68
N ARG A 76 5.47 5.56 12.25
CA ARG A 76 4.37 4.98 11.47
C ARG A 76 3.79 5.98 10.46
N SER A 77 3.64 7.24 10.86
CA SER A 77 3.13 8.30 9.99
C SER A 77 4.12 8.63 8.87
N GLN A 78 5.41 8.70 9.18
CA GLN A 78 6.47 8.92 8.18
C GLN A 78 6.53 7.78 7.18
N TYR A 79 6.45 6.53 7.65
CA TYR A 79 6.44 5.37 6.77
C TYR A 79 5.20 5.34 5.86
N TRP A 80 4.04 5.73 6.39
CA TRP A 80 2.83 5.88 5.59
C TRP A 80 2.97 6.94 4.50
N ARG A 81 3.54 8.11 4.82
CA ARG A 81 3.85 9.15 3.81
C ARG A 81 4.77 8.62 2.72
N LYS A 82 5.79 7.84 3.08
CA LYS A 82 6.70 7.21 2.12
C LYS A 82 5.95 6.25 1.19
N LEU A 83 5.06 5.41 1.72
CA LEU A 83 4.25 4.50 0.90
C LEU A 83 3.29 5.25 -0.03
N ASN A 84 2.68 6.34 0.43
CA ASN A 84 1.84 7.18 -0.42
C ASN A 84 2.63 7.81 -1.56
N SER A 85 3.83 8.34 -1.31
CA SER A 85 4.66 8.86 -2.41
C SER A 85 5.07 7.75 -3.39
N ILE A 86 5.32 6.52 -2.94
CA ILE A 86 5.54 5.38 -3.84
C ILE A 86 4.31 5.08 -4.70
N ILE A 87 3.11 5.12 -4.10
CA ILE A 87 1.84 4.94 -4.83
C ILE A 87 1.73 5.99 -5.94
N ASP A 88 1.93 7.26 -5.61
CA ASP A 88 1.74 8.37 -6.54
C ASP A 88 2.82 8.45 -7.62
N GLU A 89 4.07 8.13 -7.27
CA GLU A 89 5.21 8.20 -8.19
C GLU A 89 5.23 7.03 -9.18
N TYR A 90 4.94 5.81 -8.70
CA TYR A 90 5.24 4.60 -9.46
C TYR A 90 4.01 3.81 -9.87
N ILE A 91 2.86 3.90 -9.22
CA ILE A 91 1.75 2.97 -9.49
C ILE A 91 0.78 3.57 -10.49
N ILE A 92 0.52 2.83 -11.57
CA ILE A 92 -0.43 3.20 -12.60
C ILE A 92 -1.46 2.10 -12.81
N GLU A 93 -2.66 2.52 -13.16
CA GLU A 93 -3.75 1.65 -13.59
C GLU A 93 -3.57 1.28 -15.07
N VAL A 94 -3.77 0.01 -15.40
CA VAL A 94 -3.78 -0.51 -16.76
C VAL A 94 -5.23 -0.88 -17.08
N VAL A 95 -5.79 -0.16 -18.04
CA VAL A 95 -7.12 -0.44 -18.62
C VAL A 95 -7.01 -1.61 -19.60
#